data_AF-A0A2H3C972-F1
#
_entry.id   AF-A0A2H3C972-F1
#
_cell.length_a   1.000
_cell.length_b   1.000
_cell.length_c   1.000
_cell.angle_alpha   90.00
_cell.angle_beta   90.00
_cell.angle_gamma   90.00
#
_symmetry.space_group_name_H-M   'P 1'
#
loop_
_entity.id
_entity.type
_entity.pdbx_description
1 polymer ?
#
loop_
_entity_poly.entity_id
_entity_poly.type
_entity_poly.pdbx_seq_one_letter_code
_entity_poly.pdbx_strand_id
1 'polypeptide(L)'
;MEYTPRYAQPFTLSQAIQLDIPVITEEIARLQNSLQHLRETQELLGQYIAENPDEQDAEIEKAFKENEAVIGSQEERVGMLRMALSEKGVNPGSHYAVSPSNGIPAERDTVQRSTGPVAGDQTNEVVAESDDDDGVHL
;
A
#
# COMPACT_ATOMS: atom_id res chain seq x y z
N MET A 1 -26.88 1.05 7.27
CA MET A 1 -27.20 2.02 6.21
C MET A 1 -27.09 1.32 4.87
N GLU A 2 -27.94 1.61 3.90
CA GLU A 2 -27.86 1.02 2.56
C GLU A 2 -27.02 1.94 1.67
N TYR A 3 -25.79 1.52 1.35
CA TYR A 3 -24.90 2.24 0.44
C TYR A 3 -25.09 1.70 -0.98
N THR A 4 -25.44 2.59 -1.92
CA THR A 4 -25.64 2.24 -3.32
C THR A 4 -24.58 2.95 -4.18
N PRO A 5 -23.57 2.23 -4.70
CA PRO A 5 -22.55 2.80 -5.58
C PRO A 5 -23.11 3.10 -6.98
N ARG A 6 -22.55 4.11 -7.67
CA ARG A 6 -22.87 4.42 -9.07
C ARG A 6 -22.27 3.39 -10.02
N TYR A 7 -21.09 2.88 -9.71
CA TYR A 7 -20.40 1.87 -10.51
C TYR A 7 -20.60 0.49 -9.91
N ALA A 8 -20.59 -0.54 -10.77
CA ALA A 8 -20.58 -1.91 -10.29
C ALA A 8 -19.33 -2.15 -9.43
N GLN A 9 -19.53 -2.73 -8.25
CA GLN A 9 -18.47 -3.04 -7.30
C GLN A 9 -18.34 -4.56 -7.14
N PRO A 10 -17.13 -5.07 -6.86
CA PRO A 10 -16.90 -6.50 -6.69
C PRO A 10 -17.57 -7.08 -5.43
N PHE A 11 -18.00 -6.22 -4.51
CA PHE A 11 -18.72 -6.58 -3.29
C PHE A 11 -19.59 -5.42 -2.82
N THR A 12 -20.53 -5.74 -1.94
CA THR A 12 -21.41 -4.80 -1.24
C THR A 12 -20.74 -4.27 0.03
N LEU A 13 -21.28 -3.17 0.60
CA LEU A 13 -20.81 -2.67 1.89
C LEU A 13 -20.93 -3.72 3.01
N SER A 14 -22.02 -4.49 3.04
CA SER A 14 -22.22 -5.56 4.03
C SER A 14 -21.15 -6.65 3.94
N GLN A 15 -20.69 -6.99 2.73
CA GLN A 15 -19.57 -7.91 2.53
C GLN A 15 -18.24 -7.26 2.92
N ALA A 16 -18.03 -5.98 2.61
CA ALA A 16 -16.82 -5.25 3.02
C ALA A 16 -16.66 -5.20 4.55
N ILE A 17 -17.75 -5.04 5.31
CA ILE A 17 -17.76 -5.06 6.78
C ILE A 17 -17.30 -6.42 7.34
N GLN A 18 -17.38 -7.50 6.58
CA GLN A 18 -16.93 -8.83 7.01
C GLN A 18 -15.43 -9.04 6.82
N LEU A 19 -14.75 -8.22 6.01
CA LEU A 19 -13.31 -8.33 5.79
C LEU A 19 -12.51 -7.90 7.05
N ASP A 20 -11.31 -8.45 7.22
CA ASP A 20 -10.42 -8.05 8.30
C ASP A 20 -9.85 -6.64 8.08
N ILE A 21 -9.55 -5.92 9.16
CA ILE A 21 -9.00 -4.56 9.10
C ILE A 21 -7.73 -4.50 8.24
N PRO A 22 -6.73 -5.41 8.38
CA PRO A 22 -5.53 -5.39 7.54
C PRO A 22 -5.85 -5.52 6.05
N VAL A 23 -6.77 -6.41 5.68
CA VAL A 23 -7.21 -6.62 4.29
C VAL A 23 -7.83 -5.35 3.73
N ILE A 24 -8.70 -4.68 4.50
CA ILE A 24 -9.33 -3.43 4.08
C ILE A 24 -8.27 -2.33 3.90
N THR A 25 -7.32 -2.20 4.82
CA THR A 25 -6.27 -1.17 4.74
C THR A 25 -5.30 -1.39 3.59
N GLU A 26 -4.92 -2.64 3.32
CA GLU A 26 -4.07 -3.01 2.19
C GLU A 26 -4.78 -2.72 0.86
N GLU A 27 -6.06 -3.10 0.77
CA GLU A 27 -6.90 -2.82 -0.40
C GLU A 27 -7.00 -1.31 -0.66
N ILE A 28 -7.23 -0.49 0.37
CA ILE A 28 -7.24 0.97 0.24
C ILE A 28 -5.90 1.48 -0.29
N ALA A 29 -4.77 1.01 0.26
CA ALA A 29 -3.44 1.44 -0.19
C ALA A 29 -3.20 1.08 -1.67
N ARG A 30 -3.57 -0.14 -2.09
CA ARG A 30 -3.47 -0.57 -3.49
C ARG A 30 -4.33 0.29 -4.41
N LEU A 31 -5.57 0.55 -4.04
CA LEU A 31 -6.48 1.40 -4.82
C LEU A 31 -5.97 2.85 -4.91
N GLN A 32 -5.42 3.39 -3.83
CA GLN A 32 -4.82 4.73 -3.84
C GLN A 32 -3.63 4.82 -4.77
N ASN A 33 -2.77 3.79 -4.81
CA ASN A 33 -1.66 3.74 -5.76
C ASN A 33 -2.17 3.63 -7.21
N SER A 34 -3.18 2.78 -7.48
CA SER A 34 -3.77 2.71 -8.82
C SER A 34 -4.43 4.02 -9.25
N LEU A 35 -5.15 4.70 -8.34
CA LEU A 35 -5.75 6.01 -8.60
C LEU A 35 -4.71 7.07 -8.92
N GLN A 36 -3.54 7.04 -8.27
CA GLN A 36 -2.45 7.97 -8.57
C GLN A 36 -2.00 7.81 -10.02
N HIS A 37 -1.68 6.58 -10.45
CA HIS A 37 -1.25 6.31 -11.82
C HIS A 37 -2.33 6.60 -12.87
N LEU A 38 -3.60 6.31 -12.56
CA LEU A 38 -4.70 6.64 -13.45
C LEU A 38 -4.86 8.14 -13.63
N ARG A 39 -4.72 8.94 -12.57
CA ARG A 39 -4.79 10.41 -12.65
C ARG A 39 -3.61 11.00 -13.42
N GLU A 40 -2.41 10.49 -13.21
CA GLU A 40 -1.23 10.86 -14.02
C GLU A 40 -1.48 10.58 -15.51
N THR A 41 -2.03 9.41 -15.83
CA THR A 41 -2.39 9.06 -17.21
C THR A 41 -3.50 9.96 -17.74
N GLN A 42 -4.51 10.28 -16.94
CA GLN A 42 -5.60 11.16 -17.32
C GLN A 42 -5.11 12.57 -17.66
N GLU A 43 -4.18 13.10 -16.87
CA GLU A 43 -3.57 14.40 -17.10
C GLU A 43 -2.79 14.42 -18.42
N LEU A 44 -1.97 13.39 -18.67
CA LEU A 44 -1.21 13.27 -19.92
C LEU A 44 -2.12 13.17 -21.15
N LEU A 45 -3.14 12.34 -21.11
CA LEU A 45 -4.10 12.19 -22.21
C LEU A 45 -4.89 13.49 -22.43
N GLY A 46 -5.32 14.14 -21.34
CA GLY A 46 -6.03 15.41 -21.40
C GLY A 46 -5.18 16.54 -21.99
N GLN A 47 -3.89 16.59 -21.62
CA GLN A 47 -2.93 17.52 -22.19
C GLN A 47 -2.75 17.28 -23.70
N TYR A 48 -2.55 16.02 -24.12
CA TYR A 48 -2.42 15.68 -25.53
C TYR A 48 -3.64 16.11 -26.35
N ILE A 49 -4.85 15.83 -25.86
CA ILE A 49 -6.11 16.23 -26.53
C ILE A 49 -6.21 17.76 -26.63
N ALA A 50 -5.81 18.48 -25.57
CA ALA A 50 -5.89 19.94 -25.55
C ALA A 50 -4.86 20.61 -26.47
N GLU A 51 -3.65 20.04 -26.59
CA GLU A 51 -2.56 20.56 -27.42
C GLU A 51 -2.74 20.21 -28.91
N ASN A 52 -3.49 19.15 -29.23
CA ASN A 52 -3.68 18.67 -30.60
C ASN A 52 -5.17 18.59 -30.99
N PRO A 53 -5.93 19.70 -30.95
CA PRO A 53 -7.39 19.70 -31.19
C PRO A 53 -7.79 19.29 -32.62
N ASP A 54 -6.87 19.43 -33.58
CA ASP A 54 -7.08 19.05 -34.98
C ASP A 54 -6.71 17.56 -35.24
N GLU A 55 -6.01 16.92 -34.30
CA GLU A 55 -5.65 15.50 -34.35
C GLU A 55 -6.60 14.71 -33.43
N GLN A 56 -7.84 14.50 -33.92
CA GLN A 56 -8.83 13.68 -33.22
C GLN A 56 -8.43 12.19 -33.25
N ASP A 57 -7.54 11.80 -32.34
CA ASP A 57 -7.21 10.40 -32.10
C ASP A 57 -8.32 9.73 -31.26
N ALA A 58 -9.17 8.97 -31.94
CA ALA A 58 -10.31 8.28 -31.34
C ALA A 58 -9.89 7.26 -30.26
N GLU A 59 -8.70 6.66 -30.35
CA GLU A 59 -8.22 5.71 -29.34
C GLU A 59 -7.78 6.45 -28.08
N ILE A 60 -7.15 7.62 -28.22
CA ILE A 60 -6.78 8.48 -27.09
C ILE A 60 -8.02 9.02 -26.37
N GLU A 61 -9.02 9.52 -27.11
CA GLU A 61 -10.28 9.97 -26.53
C GLU A 61 -11.02 8.85 -25.80
N LYS A 62 -11.00 7.64 -26.37
CA LYS A 62 -11.61 6.47 -25.76
C LYS A 62 -10.89 6.09 -24.48
N ALA A 63 -9.56 6.00 -24.50
CA ALA A 63 -8.76 5.73 -23.31
C ALA A 63 -9.00 6.77 -22.20
N PHE A 64 -9.11 8.05 -22.57
CA PHE A 64 -9.46 9.13 -21.64
C PHE A 64 -10.81 8.87 -20.96
N LYS A 65 -11.86 8.56 -21.73
CA LYS A 65 -13.21 8.29 -21.19
C LYS A 65 -13.28 7.01 -20.36
N GLU A 66 -12.57 5.96 -20.78
CA GLU A 66 -12.51 4.69 -20.05
C GLU A 66 -11.82 4.86 -18.69
N ASN A 67 -10.72 5.60 -18.65
CA ASN A 67 -10.01 5.90 -17.40
C ASN A 67 -10.88 6.70 -16.43
N GLU A 68 -11.70 7.66 -16.88
CA GLU A 68 -12.64 8.38 -16.01
C GLU A 68 -13.62 7.45 -15.29
N ALA A 69 -14.17 6.46 -16.01
CA ALA A 69 -15.08 5.48 -15.42
C ALA A 69 -14.37 4.58 -14.41
N VAL A 70 -13.13 4.15 -14.71
CA VAL A 70 -12.32 3.33 -13.81
C VAL A 70 -11.96 4.12 -12.54
N ILE A 71 -11.52 5.37 -12.68
CA ILE A 71 -11.22 6.27 -11.55
C ILE A 71 -12.45 6.37 -10.64
N GLY A 72 -13.62 6.67 -11.21
CA GLY A 72 -14.85 6.78 -10.42
C GLY A 72 -15.21 5.49 -9.68
N SER A 73 -15.08 4.33 -10.34
CA SER A 73 -15.34 3.03 -9.68
C SER A 73 -14.36 2.76 -8.53
N GLN A 74 -13.08 3.11 -8.70
CA GLN A 74 -12.07 2.91 -7.65
C GLN A 74 -12.25 3.88 -6.48
N GLU A 75 -12.61 5.15 -6.73
CA GLU A 75 -12.91 6.13 -5.68
C GLU A 75 -14.10 5.69 -4.82
N GLU A 76 -15.16 5.18 -5.45
CA GLU A 76 -16.30 4.61 -4.71
C GLU A 76 -15.89 3.40 -3.86
N ARG A 77 -15.02 2.53 -4.40
CA ARG A 77 -14.51 1.38 -3.64
C ARG A 77 -13.72 1.82 -2.41
N VAL A 78 -12.85 2.83 -2.54
CA VAL A 78 -12.13 3.43 -1.41
C VAL A 78 -13.12 4.00 -0.38
N GLY A 79 -14.16 4.70 -0.84
CA GLY A 79 -15.22 5.22 0.02
C GLY A 79 -15.95 4.11 0.79
N MET A 80 -16.35 3.04 0.10
CA MET A 80 -17.01 1.87 0.70
C MET A 80 -16.14 1.20 1.76
N LEU A 81 -14.86 1.01 1.47
CA LEU A 81 -13.90 0.41 2.39
C LEU A 81 -13.65 1.29 3.63
N ARG A 82 -13.62 2.62 3.48
CA ARG A 82 -13.54 3.56 4.60
C ARG A 82 -14.79 3.53 5.49
N MET A 83 -15.98 3.37 4.89
CA MET A 83 -17.21 3.15 5.66
C MET A 83 -17.15 1.83 6.44
N ALA A 84 -16.67 0.75 5.81
CA ALA A 84 -16.50 -0.53 6.49
C ALA A 84 -15.53 -0.45 7.69
N LEU A 85 -14.43 0.31 7.58
CA LEU A 85 -13.55 0.61 8.72
C LEU A 85 -14.26 1.40 9.82
N SER A 86 -15.07 2.39 9.43
CA SER A 86 -15.82 3.23 10.38
C SER A 86 -16.84 2.42 11.17
N GLU A 87 -17.55 1.48 10.53
CA GLU A 87 -18.47 0.54 11.18
C GLU A 87 -17.73 -0.40 12.16
N LYS A 88 -16.46 -0.68 11.91
CA LYS A 88 -15.58 -1.44 12.82
C LYS A 88 -14.95 -0.57 13.92
N GLY A 89 -15.28 0.72 13.99
CA GLY A 89 -14.72 1.66 14.97
C GLY A 89 -13.31 2.17 14.65
N VAL A 90 -12.80 1.91 13.44
CA VAL A 90 -11.50 2.40 12.98
C VAL A 90 -11.67 3.73 12.28
N ASN A 91 -11.06 4.78 12.80
CA ASN A 91 -11.10 6.10 12.18
C ASN A 91 -9.86 6.28 11.28
N PRO A 92 -10.00 6.41 9.95
CA PRO A 92 -8.88 6.39 9.00
C PRO A 92 -7.92 7.59 9.08
N GLY A 93 -8.18 8.58 9.95
CA GLY A 93 -7.23 9.65 10.30
C GLY A 93 -6.42 9.40 11.57
N SER A 94 -6.65 8.29 12.27
CA SER A 94 -5.98 7.92 13.52
C SER A 94 -5.17 6.65 13.27
N HIS A 95 -3.90 6.81 12.89
CA HIS A 95 -3.01 5.72 12.46
C HIS A 95 -2.63 4.76 13.61
N TYR A 96 -3.56 3.93 14.10
CA TYR A 96 -3.50 3.12 15.33
C TYR A 96 -3.73 3.93 16.62
N ALA A 97 -4.99 4.16 16.99
CA ALA A 97 -5.33 4.37 18.39
C ALA A 97 -5.23 3.03 19.14
N VAL A 98 -4.02 2.53 19.35
CA VAL A 98 -3.75 1.66 20.49
C VAL A 98 -3.98 2.52 21.73
N SER A 99 -5.18 2.44 22.29
CA SER A 99 -5.29 2.59 23.74
C SER A 99 -4.77 1.27 24.32
N PRO A 100 -3.56 1.20 24.91
CA PRO A 100 -3.24 0.08 25.77
C PRO A 100 -4.25 0.13 26.91
N SER A 101 -5.19 -0.81 26.91
CA SER A 101 -6.04 -1.06 28.07
C SER A 101 -5.12 -1.35 29.25
N ASN A 102 -5.19 -0.47 30.24
CA ASN A 102 -4.53 -0.55 31.54
C ASN A 102 -4.51 -1.95 32.14
N GLY A 103 -3.33 -2.33 32.65
CA GLY A 103 -3.22 -3.01 33.94
C GLY A 103 -2.47 -4.33 33.93
N ILE A 104 -1.16 -4.31 34.22
CA ILE A 104 -0.53 -4.89 35.44
C ILE A 104 0.78 -4.10 35.71
N PRO A 105 1.06 -3.61 36.93
CA PRO A 105 2.36 -3.03 37.24
C PRO A 105 3.39 -4.15 37.39
N ALA A 106 4.35 -4.25 36.46
CA ALA A 106 5.52 -5.09 36.65
C ALA A 106 6.43 -4.43 37.69
N GLU A 107 6.52 -5.06 38.85
CA GLU A 107 7.43 -4.70 39.92
C GLU A 107 8.86 -4.65 39.40
N ARG A 108 9.56 -3.58 39.79
CA ARG A 108 10.99 -3.45 39.63
C ARG A 108 11.64 -4.49 40.52
N ASP A 109 12.43 -5.39 39.94
CA ASP A 109 13.50 -6.02 40.70
C ASP A 109 14.83 -5.90 39.96
N THR A 110 15.56 -4.88 40.40
CA THR A 110 16.96 -4.64 40.09
C THR A 110 17.83 -5.65 40.83
N VAL A 111 18.47 -6.57 40.11
CA VAL A 111 19.74 -7.15 40.60
C VAL A 111 20.80 -7.15 39.51
N GLN A 112 21.72 -6.23 39.74
CA GLN A 112 22.99 -5.98 39.09
C GLN A 112 24.01 -7.05 39.53
N ARG A 113 24.71 -7.72 38.60
CA ARG A 113 26.09 -8.17 38.88
C ARG A 113 26.93 -8.36 37.62
N SER A 114 27.97 -7.55 37.56
CA SER A 114 29.15 -7.60 36.70
C SER A 114 30.06 -8.80 37.02
N THR A 115 30.82 -9.30 36.04
CA THR A 115 32.31 -9.33 36.00
C THR A 115 32.88 -10.27 34.91
N GLY A 116 33.65 -9.72 33.97
CA GLY A 116 34.99 -10.23 33.62
C GLY A 116 35.19 -11.18 32.41
N PRO A 117 36.31 -11.06 31.67
CA PRO A 117 36.53 -11.66 30.35
C PRO A 117 37.36 -12.96 30.38
N VAL A 118 37.32 -13.77 29.32
CA VAL A 118 38.31 -14.83 29.07
C VAL A 118 38.80 -14.77 27.62
N ALA A 119 40.12 -14.73 27.47
CA ALA A 119 40.87 -14.63 26.23
C ALA A 119 41.46 -15.99 25.81
N GLY A 120 41.82 -16.12 24.53
CA GLY A 120 42.58 -17.22 23.91
C GLY A 120 41.68 -18.23 23.18
N ASP A 121 41.85 -18.56 21.91
CA ASP A 121 43.12 -18.93 21.25
C ASP A 121 43.05 -18.74 19.72
N GLN A 122 44.21 -18.44 19.12
CA GLN A 122 44.41 -18.21 17.68
C GLN A 122 44.89 -19.51 17.01
N THR A 123 44.43 -19.84 15.80
CA THR A 123 45.29 -20.42 14.74
C THR A 123 44.65 -20.28 13.34
N ASN A 124 45.18 -19.30 12.61
CA ASN A 124 45.48 -19.19 11.18
C ASN A 124 45.15 -20.38 10.24
N GLU A 125 44.38 -20.11 9.17
CA GLU A 125 44.71 -20.62 7.83
C GLU A 125 44.22 -19.64 6.74
N VAL A 126 45.19 -19.09 6.02
CA VAL A 126 45.03 -18.26 4.82
C VAL A 126 45.19 -19.17 3.61
N VAL A 127 44.18 -19.23 2.74
CA VAL A 127 44.37 -19.58 1.34
C VAL A 127 43.60 -18.56 0.50
N ALA A 128 44.37 -17.72 -0.18
CA ALA A 128 43.92 -16.92 -1.30
C ALA A 128 44.13 -17.75 -2.57
N GLU A 129 43.14 -17.82 -3.45
CA GLU A 129 43.35 -18.00 -4.89
C GLU A 129 42.26 -17.23 -5.66
N SER A 130 42.75 -16.38 -6.54
CA SER A 130 42.12 -15.55 -7.56
C SER A 130 42.07 -16.28 -8.89
N ASP A 131 41.05 -16.00 -9.71
CA ASP A 131 41.05 -15.91 -11.20
C ASP A 131 39.57 -15.90 -11.63
N ASP A 132 38.99 -14.78 -12.07
CA ASP A 132 39.09 -14.11 -13.39
C ASP A 132 38.37 -14.85 -14.54
N ASP A 133 37.69 -14.03 -15.38
CA ASP A 133 37.30 -14.28 -16.79
C ASP A 133 36.07 -15.20 -17.06
N ASP A 134 35.15 -14.96 -18.01
CA ASP A 134 34.98 -13.96 -19.06
C ASP A 134 33.57 -14.14 -19.68
N GLY A 135 33.10 -13.18 -20.47
CA GLY A 135 32.24 -13.50 -21.62
C GLY A 135 30.89 -12.79 -21.73
N VAL A 136 30.89 -11.52 -22.11
CA VAL A 136 29.74 -10.85 -22.74
C VAL A 136 29.69 -11.27 -24.22
N HIS A 137 28.60 -11.88 -24.68
CA HIS A 137 28.37 -12.09 -26.11
C HIS A 137 27.53 -10.93 -26.67
N LEU A 138 28.12 -10.29 -27.69
CA LEU A 138 27.58 -9.21 -28.54
C LEU A 138 26.19 -9.52 -29.12
#